data_AF-A0A7Y2G8H5-F1
#
_entry.id   AF-A0A7Y2G8H5-F1
#
_cell.length_a   1.000
_cell.length_b   1.000
_cell.length_c   1.000
_cell.angle_alpha   90.00
_cell.angle_beta   90.00
_cell.angle_gamma   90.00
#
_symmetry.space_group_name_H-M   'P 1'
#
loop_
_entity.id
_entity.type
_entity.pdbx_description
1 polymer ?
#
loop_
_entity_poly.entity_id
_entity_poly.type
_entity_poly.pdbx_seq_one_letter_code
_entity_poly.pdbx_strand_id
1 'polypeptide(L)'
;MSRRALVIALDGTTFDLIGPWLDDGSMPNLARLRDEGASGPLESILPPVTAPAWCSFMTGKNPGKHGVFEFFLREPGGFDEIPVSSRLRAGNAVWDLLGAAGRKVMVVNVPVTYPVKPVNGCMVGDFLTPMGQRDFTYPADLLEEIEAATGPYELYHVEVYQRGKGHLVLDELDRVLEANRRANLWMIRNKEWDFAMFHVWGTDRYGHELWHILDSSHPNHDPAEALILRE
;
A
#
# COMPACT_ATOMS: atom_id res chain seq x y z
N MET A 1 28.09 10.23 -5.76
CA MET A 1 26.83 10.00 -5.00
C MET A 1 26.29 8.66 -5.42
N SER A 2 25.92 7.76 -4.49
CA SER A 2 25.14 6.58 -4.86
C SER A 2 23.77 7.07 -5.34
N ARG A 3 23.25 6.48 -6.43
CA ARG A 3 21.89 6.77 -6.87
C ARG A 3 20.93 6.06 -5.90
N ARG A 4 19.98 6.80 -5.36
CA ARG A 4 18.86 6.26 -4.58
C ARG A 4 17.64 6.06 -5.48
N ALA A 5 16.83 5.05 -5.17
CA ALA A 5 15.57 4.76 -5.86
C ALA A 5 14.42 4.78 -4.85
N LEU A 6 13.40 5.58 -5.12
CA LEU A 6 12.19 5.67 -4.31
C LEU A 6 10.99 5.21 -5.15
N VAL A 7 10.21 4.29 -4.60
CA VAL A 7 8.94 3.82 -5.15
C VAL A 7 7.83 4.27 -4.21
N ILE A 8 6.84 4.99 -4.75
CA ILE A 8 5.60 5.33 -4.05
C ILE A 8 4.48 4.60 -4.79
N ALA A 9 3.84 3.68 -4.10
CA ALA A 9 2.77 2.84 -4.62
C ALA A 9 1.42 3.37 -4.12
N LEU A 10 0.59 3.87 -5.04
CA LEU A 10 -0.79 4.29 -4.76
C LEU A 10 -1.72 3.15 -5.15
N ASP A 11 -2.34 2.47 -4.19
CA ASP A 11 -3.17 1.30 -4.47
C ASP A 11 -4.50 1.71 -5.13
N GLY A 12 -5.03 0.88 -6.03
CA GLY A 12 -6.29 1.14 -6.74
C GLY A 12 -6.32 2.41 -7.62
N THR A 13 -5.19 3.08 -7.86
CA THR A 13 -5.16 4.43 -8.44
C THR A 13 -4.83 4.42 -9.94
N THR A 14 -5.84 4.41 -10.80
CA THR A 14 -5.68 4.36 -12.27
C THR A 14 -5.48 5.76 -12.89
N PHE A 15 -4.94 5.82 -14.12
CA PHE A 15 -4.86 7.07 -14.89
C PHE A 15 -6.22 7.66 -15.23
N ASP A 16 -7.29 6.86 -15.26
CA ASP A 16 -8.66 7.36 -15.46
C ASP A 16 -9.13 8.22 -14.28
N LEU A 17 -8.59 7.97 -13.09
CA LEU A 17 -8.84 8.76 -11.88
C LEU A 17 -7.91 9.95 -11.76
N ILE A 18 -6.60 9.72 -11.82
CA ILE A 18 -5.63 10.78 -11.56
C ILE A 18 -5.44 11.72 -12.75
N GLY A 19 -5.71 11.27 -13.98
CA GLY A 19 -5.54 12.07 -15.20
C GLY A 19 -6.23 13.44 -15.10
N PRO A 20 -7.56 13.49 -14.83
CA PRO A 20 -8.28 14.73 -14.61
C PRO A 20 -7.66 15.63 -13.53
N TRP A 21 -7.22 15.07 -12.39
CA TRP A 21 -6.61 15.83 -11.28
C TRP A 21 -5.20 16.33 -11.58
N LEU A 22 -4.49 15.69 -12.51
CA LEU A 22 -3.21 16.18 -13.01
C LEU A 22 -3.44 17.37 -13.95
N ASP A 23 -4.48 17.29 -14.78
CA ASP A 23 -4.78 18.28 -15.82
C ASP A 23 -5.46 19.55 -15.27
N ASP A 24 -6.24 19.43 -14.18
CA ASP A 24 -6.86 20.58 -13.49
C ASP A 24 -5.92 21.28 -12.48
N GLY A 25 -4.73 20.73 -12.25
CA GLY A 25 -3.70 21.30 -11.38
C GLY A 25 -3.79 20.89 -9.91
N SER A 26 -4.71 19.98 -9.53
CA SER A 26 -4.84 19.46 -8.16
C SER A 26 -3.61 18.68 -7.69
N MET A 27 -2.86 18.05 -8.61
CA MET A 27 -1.69 17.22 -8.30
C MET A 27 -0.40 17.74 -8.97
N PRO A 28 0.08 18.96 -8.66
CA PRO A 28 1.14 19.62 -9.42
C PRO A 28 2.49 18.88 -9.38
N ASN A 29 2.81 18.21 -8.27
CA ASN A 29 4.04 17.44 -8.14
C ASN A 29 4.02 16.17 -9.00
N LEU A 30 2.88 15.47 -9.06
CA LEU A 30 2.74 14.27 -9.87
C LEU A 30 2.62 14.62 -11.37
N ALA A 31 1.97 15.75 -11.69
CA ALA A 31 1.93 16.29 -13.05
C ALA A 31 3.34 16.57 -13.56
N ARG A 32 4.18 17.23 -12.74
CA ARG A 32 5.59 17.45 -13.10
C ARG A 32 6.37 16.14 -13.31
N LEU A 33 6.15 15.11 -12.47
CA LEU A 33 6.79 13.80 -12.65
C LEU A 33 6.35 13.10 -13.95
N ARG A 34 5.08 13.23 -14.33
CA ARG A 34 4.54 12.73 -15.60
C ARG A 34 5.21 13.45 -16.79
N ASP A 35 5.23 14.79 -16.74
CA ASP A 35 5.63 15.62 -17.88
C ASP A 35 7.15 15.64 -18.11
N GLU A 36 7.96 15.58 -17.05
CA GLU A 36 9.43 15.54 -17.14
C GLU A 36 10.00 14.11 -17.17
N GLY A 37 9.14 13.10 -16.97
CA GLY A 37 9.53 11.71 -16.81
C GLY A 37 9.00 10.78 -17.90
N ALA A 38 8.64 9.57 -17.49
CA ALA A 38 7.99 8.58 -18.35
C ALA A 38 6.73 8.07 -17.66
N SER A 39 5.63 8.02 -18.41
CA SER A 39 4.34 7.55 -17.92
C SER A 39 3.62 6.75 -19.00
N GLY A 40 2.84 5.76 -18.58
CA GLY A 40 1.97 5.01 -19.47
C GLY A 40 1.15 3.98 -18.69
N PRO A 41 0.02 3.52 -19.26
CA PRO A 41 -0.75 2.44 -18.67
C PRO A 41 0.07 1.15 -18.64
N LEU A 42 -0.08 0.38 -17.56
CA LEU A 42 0.48 -0.96 -17.42
C LEU A 42 -0.66 -1.96 -17.23
N GLU A 43 -0.52 -3.15 -17.82
CA GLU A 43 -1.45 -4.25 -17.59
C GLU A 43 -1.16 -4.87 -16.21
N SER A 44 -2.22 -5.06 -15.43
CA SER A 44 -2.13 -5.83 -14.17
C SER A 44 -2.05 -7.33 -14.47
N ILE A 45 -2.12 -8.15 -13.43
CA ILE A 45 -2.24 -9.60 -13.55
C ILE A 45 -3.72 -10.03 -13.54
N LEU A 46 -3.97 -11.29 -13.90
CA LEU A 46 -5.28 -11.92 -13.76
C LEU A 46 -5.21 -12.99 -12.66
N PRO A 47 -6.09 -12.95 -11.63
CA PRO A 47 -7.11 -11.92 -11.35
C PRO A 47 -6.51 -10.64 -10.73
N PRO A 48 -7.02 -9.43 -11.03
CA PRO A 48 -6.44 -8.15 -10.58
C PRO A 48 -6.77 -7.85 -9.10
N VAL A 49 -6.42 -8.79 -8.22
CA VAL A 49 -6.58 -8.69 -6.77
C VAL A 49 -5.25 -8.26 -6.15
N THR A 50 -5.32 -7.45 -5.09
CA THR A 50 -4.17 -6.87 -4.39
C THR A 50 -3.09 -7.91 -4.06
N ALA A 51 -3.44 -9.02 -3.40
CA ALA A 51 -2.47 -10.05 -3.01
C ALA A 51 -1.66 -10.62 -4.20
N PRO A 52 -2.26 -11.18 -5.26
CA PRO A 52 -1.51 -11.67 -6.42
C PRO A 52 -0.81 -10.55 -7.20
N ALA A 53 -1.41 -9.35 -7.29
CA ALA A 53 -0.81 -8.22 -8.02
C ALA A 53 0.48 -7.72 -7.36
N TRP A 54 0.49 -7.50 -6.04
CA TRP A 54 1.68 -7.07 -5.32
C TRP A 54 2.75 -8.17 -5.27
N CYS A 55 2.35 -9.44 -5.15
CA CYS A 55 3.28 -10.57 -5.31
C CYS A 55 3.95 -10.56 -6.68
N SER A 56 3.20 -10.30 -7.74
CA SER A 56 3.72 -10.22 -9.09
C SER A 56 4.67 -9.04 -9.26
N PHE A 57 4.25 -7.85 -8.80
CA PHE A 57 5.05 -6.63 -8.83
C PHE A 57 6.41 -6.82 -8.15
N MET A 58 6.42 -7.31 -6.91
CA MET A 58 7.65 -7.38 -6.13
C MET A 58 8.61 -8.47 -6.64
N THR A 59 8.10 -9.54 -7.27
CA THR A 59 8.93 -10.69 -7.69
C THR A 59 9.25 -10.72 -9.19
N GLY A 60 8.55 -9.93 -10.02
CA GLY A 60 8.63 -10.02 -11.48
C GLY A 60 8.10 -11.35 -12.03
N LYS A 61 7.21 -12.02 -11.30
CA LYS A 61 6.63 -13.33 -11.67
C LYS A 61 5.12 -13.21 -11.79
N ASN A 62 4.49 -14.12 -12.54
CA ASN A 62 3.03 -14.23 -12.58
C ASN A 62 2.49 -15.13 -11.44
N PRO A 63 1.17 -15.14 -11.19
CA PRO A 63 0.54 -15.97 -10.15
C PRO A 63 0.93 -17.44 -10.17
N GLY A 64 1.01 -18.05 -11.36
CA GLY A 64 1.44 -19.45 -11.52
C GLY A 64 2.87 -19.75 -11.05
N LYS A 65 3.75 -18.74 -11.00
CA LYS A 65 5.14 -18.88 -10.57
C LYS A 65 5.39 -18.53 -9.10
N HIS A 66 4.62 -17.59 -8.53
CA HIS A 66 4.76 -17.21 -7.13
C HIS A 66 3.72 -17.86 -6.20
N GLY A 67 2.70 -18.51 -6.75
CA GLY A 67 1.75 -19.37 -6.02
C GLY A 67 0.66 -18.64 -5.24
N VAL A 68 0.49 -17.33 -5.45
CA VAL A 68 -0.53 -16.51 -4.77
C VAL A 68 -1.58 -16.13 -5.80
N PHE A 69 -2.86 -16.41 -5.51
CA PHE A 69 -3.98 -16.18 -6.42
C PHE A 69 -5.13 -15.39 -5.78
N GLU A 70 -5.19 -15.35 -4.46
CA GLU A 70 -6.20 -14.68 -3.62
C GLU A 70 -5.56 -14.37 -2.24
N PHE A 71 -6.25 -13.63 -1.38
CA PHE A 71 -5.96 -13.41 0.03
C PHE A 71 -6.13 -14.64 0.90
N PHE A 72 -6.99 -15.59 0.52
CA PHE A 72 -7.16 -16.85 1.22
C PHE A 72 -6.84 -18.03 0.30
N LEU A 73 -6.01 -18.94 0.80
CA LEU A 73 -5.71 -20.21 0.14
C LEU A 73 -6.33 -21.35 0.91
N ARG A 74 -6.71 -22.41 0.22
CA ARG A 74 -7.23 -23.61 0.85
C ARG A 74 -6.09 -24.48 1.39
N GLU A 75 -6.25 -25.00 2.59
CA GLU A 75 -5.30 -25.96 3.16
C GLU A 75 -5.20 -27.22 2.29
N PRO A 76 -3.98 -27.71 1.97
CA PRO A 76 -3.82 -28.96 1.26
C PRO A 76 -4.48 -30.13 1.99
N GLY A 77 -5.50 -30.73 1.37
CA GLY A 77 -6.22 -31.87 1.95
C GLY A 77 -7.35 -31.52 2.93
N GLY A 78 -7.57 -30.22 3.20
CA GLY A 78 -8.62 -29.72 4.08
C GLY A 78 -9.68 -28.88 3.36
N PHE A 79 -10.59 -28.28 4.12
CA PHE A 79 -11.51 -27.21 3.66
C PHE A 79 -11.19 -25.88 4.32
N ASP A 80 -10.23 -25.85 5.24
CA ASP A 80 -9.87 -24.65 5.98
C ASP A 80 -9.17 -23.64 5.07
N GLU A 81 -9.44 -22.36 5.33
CA GLU A 81 -8.83 -21.23 4.64
C GLU A 81 -7.65 -20.69 5.44
N ILE A 82 -6.54 -20.46 4.74
CA ILE A 82 -5.29 -19.94 5.28
C ILE A 82 -5.05 -18.57 4.66
N PRO A 83 -4.92 -17.51 5.47
CA PRO A 83 -4.55 -16.20 4.97
C PRO A 83 -3.18 -16.25 4.27
N VAL A 84 -3.10 -15.57 3.12
CA VAL A 84 -1.84 -15.38 2.43
C VAL A 84 -0.89 -14.56 3.27
N SER A 85 0.37 -14.98 3.24
CA SER A 85 1.46 -14.33 3.96
C SER A 85 2.73 -14.37 3.13
N SER A 86 3.73 -13.61 3.58
CA SER A 86 5.07 -13.60 3.01
C SER A 86 5.73 -14.99 2.96
N ARG A 87 5.23 -15.96 3.74
CA ARG A 87 5.71 -17.36 3.76
C ARG A 87 5.21 -18.19 2.58
N LEU A 88 4.04 -17.85 2.02
CA LEU A 88 3.40 -18.63 0.95
C LEU A 88 3.84 -18.16 -0.44
N ARG A 89 4.34 -16.92 -0.56
CA ARG A 89 4.85 -16.37 -1.82
C ARG A 89 6.20 -16.99 -2.19
N ALA A 90 6.26 -17.63 -3.35
CA ALA A 90 7.50 -18.15 -3.92
C ALA A 90 8.30 -17.06 -4.67
N GLY A 91 9.64 -17.16 -4.61
CA GLY A 91 10.55 -16.25 -5.29
C GLY A 91 11.04 -15.09 -4.43
N ASN A 92 12.17 -14.52 -4.82
CA ASN A 92 12.75 -13.35 -4.17
C ASN A 92 12.02 -12.10 -4.63
N ALA A 93 11.68 -11.23 -3.69
CA ALA A 93 11.24 -9.88 -4.00
C ALA A 93 12.43 -9.01 -4.41
N VAL A 94 12.17 -7.89 -5.05
CA VAL A 94 13.19 -6.94 -5.52
C VAL A 94 14.12 -6.50 -4.38
N TRP A 95 13.59 -6.28 -3.17
CA TRP A 95 14.38 -5.90 -2.01
C TRP A 95 15.26 -7.03 -1.46
N ASP A 96 14.87 -8.29 -1.64
CA ASP A 96 15.70 -9.45 -1.27
C ASP A 96 16.95 -9.48 -2.17
N LEU A 97 16.77 -9.25 -3.47
CA LEU A 97 17.85 -9.20 -4.46
C LEU A 97 18.77 -8.00 -4.23
N LEU A 98 18.19 -6.82 -3.96
CA LEU A 98 18.95 -5.61 -3.65
C LEU A 98 19.74 -5.76 -2.35
N GLY A 99 19.12 -6.34 -1.32
CA GLY A 99 19.77 -6.62 -0.04
C GLY A 99 20.95 -7.57 -0.20
N ALA A 100 20.78 -8.66 -0.97
CA ALA A 100 21.86 -9.59 -1.29
C ALA A 100 23.01 -8.94 -2.09
N ALA A 101 22.71 -7.91 -2.88
CA ALA A 101 23.69 -7.07 -3.57
C ALA A 101 24.31 -5.98 -2.67
N GLY A 102 24.07 -6.02 -1.35
CA GLY A 102 24.63 -5.08 -0.38
C GLY A 102 23.92 -3.72 -0.29
N ARG A 103 22.78 -3.54 -0.96
CA ARG A 103 22.01 -2.29 -0.91
C ARG A 103 21.17 -2.20 0.34
N LYS A 104 21.08 -1.00 0.92
CA LYS A 104 20.18 -0.71 2.03
C LYS A 104 18.75 -0.56 1.53
N VAL A 105 17.82 -1.37 2.02
CA VAL A 105 16.42 -1.36 1.60
C VAL A 105 15.49 -0.88 2.71
N MET A 106 14.47 -0.13 2.35
CA MET A 106 13.39 0.33 3.21
C MET A 106 12.06 -0.05 2.55
N VAL A 107 11.26 -0.89 3.20
CA VAL A 107 9.97 -1.36 2.66
C VAL A 107 8.89 -1.11 3.70
N VAL A 108 7.82 -0.39 3.35
CA VAL A 108 6.78 -0.02 4.32
C VAL A 108 5.40 -0.29 3.75
N ASN A 109 4.59 -1.03 4.51
CA ASN A 109 3.19 -1.35 4.24
C ASN A 109 2.92 -2.13 2.95
N VAL A 110 3.95 -2.63 2.26
CA VAL A 110 3.78 -3.33 0.97
C VAL A 110 3.02 -4.65 1.20
N PRO A 111 1.90 -4.91 0.52
CA PRO A 111 1.07 -6.08 0.80
C PRO A 111 1.82 -7.41 0.69
N VAL A 112 1.44 -8.39 1.52
CA VAL A 112 2.05 -9.73 1.56
C VAL A 112 3.51 -9.70 2.04
N THR A 113 3.83 -8.80 2.97
CA THR A 113 5.11 -8.72 3.68
C THR A 113 5.04 -9.23 5.12
N TYR A 114 3.84 -9.37 5.73
CA TYR A 114 3.69 -10.07 7.01
C TYR A 114 3.74 -11.61 6.85
N PRO A 115 4.38 -12.36 7.77
CA PRO A 115 5.27 -11.86 8.82
C PRO A 115 6.55 -11.29 8.20
N VAL A 116 7.06 -10.22 8.79
CA VAL A 116 8.27 -9.55 8.30
C VAL A 116 9.46 -10.49 8.32
N LYS A 117 10.31 -10.36 7.31
CA LYS A 117 11.57 -11.11 7.18
C LYS A 117 12.75 -10.15 7.37
N PRO A 118 13.90 -10.63 7.88
CA PRO A 118 15.12 -9.84 7.90
C PRO A 118 15.48 -9.34 6.51
N VAL A 119 15.79 -8.05 6.40
CA VAL A 119 16.30 -7.40 5.18
C VAL A 119 17.58 -6.62 5.48
N ASN A 120 18.40 -6.33 4.48
CA ASN A 120 19.54 -5.42 4.68
C ASN A 120 19.04 -3.97 4.78
N GLY A 121 18.50 -3.57 5.93
CA GLY A 121 17.86 -2.29 6.14
C GLY A 121 16.67 -2.44 7.07
N CYS A 122 15.51 -1.87 6.70
CA CYS A 122 14.31 -1.90 7.52
C CYS A 122 13.04 -2.25 6.73
N MET A 123 12.07 -2.82 7.44
CA MET A 123 10.78 -3.21 6.92
C MET A 123 9.67 -2.92 7.94
N VAL A 124 8.57 -2.36 7.48
CA VAL A 124 7.28 -2.35 8.17
C VAL A 124 6.33 -3.19 7.33
N GLY A 125 5.74 -4.20 7.94
CA GLY A 125 4.80 -5.13 7.33
C GLY A 125 3.49 -4.45 6.94
N ASP A 126 2.54 -5.23 6.46
CA ASP A 126 1.31 -4.73 5.86
C ASP A 126 0.05 -5.08 6.64
N PHE A 127 -1.10 -4.63 6.12
CA PHE A 127 -2.42 -4.81 6.69
C PHE A 127 -2.86 -6.28 6.83
N LEU A 128 -2.15 -7.25 6.25
CA LEU A 128 -2.37 -8.68 6.50
C LEU A 128 -1.77 -9.17 7.83
N THR A 129 -1.13 -8.27 8.59
CA THR A 129 -0.79 -8.52 9.98
C THR A 129 -2.07 -8.84 10.77
N PRO A 130 -2.11 -9.90 11.59
CA PRO A 130 -3.29 -10.18 12.41
C PRO A 130 -3.57 -9.03 13.37
N MET A 131 -4.84 -8.62 13.46
CA MET A 131 -5.30 -7.55 14.34
C MET A 131 -4.77 -7.74 15.78
N GLY A 132 -4.23 -6.66 16.35
CA GLY A 132 -3.64 -6.64 17.69
C GLY A 132 -2.18 -7.10 17.77
N GLN A 133 -1.62 -7.70 16.72
CA GLN A 133 -0.20 -8.01 16.68
C GLN A 133 0.65 -6.76 16.45
N ARG A 134 1.85 -6.76 17.03
CA ARG A 134 2.83 -5.68 16.96
C ARG A 134 4.19 -6.12 16.41
N ASP A 135 4.33 -7.38 16.02
CA ASP A 135 5.56 -8.00 15.50
C ASP A 135 5.75 -7.80 13.98
N PHE A 136 5.24 -6.68 13.46
CA PHE A 136 5.22 -6.38 12.03
C PHE A 136 6.37 -5.45 11.59
N THR A 137 7.46 -5.32 12.35
CA THR A 137 8.62 -4.53 11.94
C THR A 137 9.93 -5.30 12.01
N TYR A 138 10.84 -4.98 11.09
CA TYR A 138 12.24 -5.39 11.13
C TYR A 138 13.14 -4.16 10.95
N PRO A 139 14.17 -3.94 11.79
CA PRO A 139 14.41 -4.62 13.07
C PRO A 139 13.21 -4.57 14.03
N ALA A 140 13.16 -5.46 15.02
CA ALA A 140 11.99 -5.63 15.89
C ALA A 140 11.66 -4.36 16.70
N ASP A 141 12.68 -3.57 17.04
CA ASP A 141 12.58 -2.31 17.78
C ASP A 141 12.15 -1.11 16.92
N LEU A 142 12.06 -1.28 15.59
CA LEU A 142 11.74 -0.19 14.68
C LEU A 142 10.36 0.43 14.94
N LEU A 143 9.36 -0.38 15.33
CA LEU A 143 8.03 0.13 15.65
C LEU A 143 8.09 1.12 16.83
N GLU A 144 8.81 0.77 17.89
CA GLU A 144 8.97 1.65 19.05
C GLU A 144 9.74 2.92 18.70
N GLU A 145 10.77 2.83 17.84
CA GLU A 145 11.51 3.99 17.37
C GLU A 145 10.61 4.96 16.57
N ILE A 146 9.79 4.43 15.65
CA ILE A 146 8.83 5.21 14.87
C ILE A 146 7.83 5.87 15.81
N GLU A 147 7.19 5.09 16.69
CA GLU A 147 6.15 5.62 17.58
C GLU A 147 6.67 6.65 18.58
N ALA A 148 7.90 6.48 19.07
CA ALA A 148 8.54 7.47 19.94
C ALA A 148 8.79 8.81 19.22
N ALA A 149 9.07 8.78 17.91
CA ALA A 149 9.38 9.97 17.13
C ALA A 149 8.15 10.62 16.48
N THR A 150 7.15 9.83 16.12
CA THR A 150 6.01 10.27 15.31
C THR A 150 4.67 10.03 15.97
N GLY A 151 4.60 9.50 17.18
CA GLY A 151 3.35 9.04 17.78
C GLY A 151 2.84 7.75 17.15
N PRO A 152 1.63 7.28 17.54
CA PRO A 152 1.12 5.96 17.19
C PRO A 152 1.17 5.66 15.68
N TYR A 153 1.59 4.44 15.33
CA TYR A 153 1.59 3.97 13.96
C TYR A 153 0.27 3.29 13.63
N GLU A 154 -0.27 3.55 12.43
CA GLU A 154 -1.57 3.07 12.01
C GLU A 154 -1.48 2.20 10.76
N LEU A 155 -1.72 0.90 10.96
CA LEU A 155 -1.58 -0.12 9.92
C LEU A 155 -2.90 -0.43 9.19
N TYR A 156 -4.04 -0.18 9.83
CA TYR A 156 -5.35 -0.66 9.36
C TYR A 156 -6.31 0.49 9.06
N HIS A 157 -7.18 0.25 8.10
CA HIS A 157 -8.43 0.99 7.93
C HIS A 157 -9.56 0.09 8.41
N VAL A 158 -10.32 0.52 9.42
CA VAL A 158 -11.40 -0.27 10.05
C VAL A 158 -12.78 0.33 9.82
N GLU A 159 -12.86 1.58 9.37
CA GLU A 159 -14.13 2.20 9.06
C GLU A 159 -14.72 1.59 7.77
N VAL A 160 -16.02 1.32 7.86
CA VAL A 160 -16.83 0.80 6.76
C VAL A 160 -17.97 1.79 6.53
N TYR A 161 -18.20 2.14 5.28
CA TYR A 161 -19.21 3.11 4.91
C TYR A 161 -20.59 2.72 5.45
N GLN A 162 -21.24 3.72 6.05
CA GLN A 162 -22.66 3.71 6.39
C GLN A 162 -23.28 4.97 5.83
N ARG A 163 -24.49 4.86 5.29
CA ARG A 163 -25.21 5.99 4.69
C ARG A 163 -25.27 7.20 5.64
N GLY A 164 -24.92 8.38 5.13
CA GLY A 164 -24.87 9.63 5.90
C GLY A 164 -23.67 9.73 6.86
N LYS A 165 -22.75 8.77 6.83
CA LYS A 165 -21.55 8.73 7.69
C LYS A 165 -20.27 8.57 6.87
N GLY A 166 -20.27 8.90 5.58
CA GLY A 166 -19.06 8.84 4.75
C GLY A 166 -17.89 9.67 5.31
N HIS A 167 -18.17 10.73 6.09
CA HIS A 167 -17.14 11.55 6.74
C HIS A 167 -16.28 10.74 7.74
N LEU A 168 -16.82 9.71 8.39
CA LEU A 168 -16.03 8.86 9.30
C LEU A 168 -14.96 8.07 8.54
N VAL A 169 -15.29 7.62 7.33
CA VAL A 169 -14.33 6.96 6.43
C VAL A 169 -13.26 7.96 5.99
N LEU A 170 -13.64 9.18 5.59
CA LEU A 170 -12.68 10.24 5.24
C LEU A 170 -11.75 10.59 6.40
N ASP A 171 -12.31 10.81 7.59
CA ASP A 171 -11.57 11.15 8.80
C ASP A 171 -10.54 10.06 9.16
N GLU A 172 -10.90 8.78 9.00
CA GLU A 172 -9.96 7.68 9.16
C GLU A 172 -8.87 7.69 8.08
N LEU A 173 -9.25 7.84 6.81
CA LEU A 173 -8.30 7.83 5.69
C LEU A 173 -7.25 8.93 5.82
N ASP A 174 -7.67 10.14 6.19
CA ASP A 174 -6.77 11.28 6.39
C ASP A 174 -5.88 11.09 7.62
N ARG A 175 -6.44 10.60 8.72
CA ARG A 175 -5.70 10.31 9.95
C ARG A 175 -4.61 9.25 9.73
N VAL A 176 -4.95 8.14 9.08
CA VAL A 176 -4.01 7.05 8.76
C VAL A 176 -2.98 7.52 7.74
N LEU A 177 -3.37 8.28 6.72
CA LEU A 177 -2.45 8.86 5.75
C LEU A 177 -1.43 9.78 6.44
N GLU A 178 -1.88 10.66 7.34
CA GLU A 178 -0.99 11.58 8.06
C GLU A 178 -0.07 10.85 9.06
N ALA A 179 -0.55 9.81 9.74
CA ALA A 179 0.30 8.95 10.58
C ALA A 179 1.40 8.27 9.75
N ASN A 180 1.03 7.62 8.65
CA ASN A 180 1.98 6.98 7.74
C ASN A 180 2.93 7.98 7.08
N ARG A 181 2.46 9.18 6.71
CA ARG A 181 3.30 10.25 6.14
C ARG A 181 4.38 10.70 7.13
N ARG A 182 4.02 10.93 8.40
CA ARG A 182 4.98 11.32 9.44
C ARG A 182 6.02 10.23 9.67
N ALA A 183 5.59 8.98 9.79
CA ALA A 183 6.48 7.82 9.93
C ALA A 183 7.43 7.68 8.73
N ASN A 184 6.91 7.67 7.50
CA ASN A 184 7.70 7.55 6.27
C ASN A 184 8.74 8.67 6.13
N LEU A 185 8.35 9.92 6.38
CA LEU A 185 9.28 11.05 6.33
C LEU A 185 10.35 10.97 7.42
N TRP A 186 10.00 10.52 8.62
CA TRP A 186 10.98 10.28 9.68
C TRP A 186 11.96 9.17 9.27
N MET A 187 11.47 8.05 8.74
CA MET A 187 12.32 6.94 8.29
C MET A 187 13.28 7.38 7.19
N ILE A 188 12.80 8.09 6.14
CA ILE A 188 13.65 8.61 5.04
C ILE A 188 14.80 9.47 5.56
N ARG A 189 14.55 10.25 6.62
CA ARG A 189 15.52 11.21 7.18
C ARG A 189 16.50 10.57 8.16
N ASN A 190 16.09 9.51 8.87
CA ASN A 190 16.82 8.98 10.02
C ASN A 190 17.38 7.57 9.82
N LYS A 191 16.99 6.86 8.75
CA LYS A 191 17.50 5.52 8.43
C LYS A 191 18.34 5.56 7.15
N GLU A 192 19.31 4.67 7.05
CA GLU A 192 20.10 4.50 5.82
C GLU A 192 19.31 3.72 4.77
N TRP A 193 19.29 4.21 3.52
CA TRP A 193 18.65 3.52 2.41
C TRP A 193 19.28 3.89 1.06
N ASP A 194 19.32 2.89 0.17
CA ASP A 194 19.58 3.01 -1.27
C ASP A 194 18.29 2.80 -2.09
N PHE A 195 17.39 1.94 -1.60
CA PHE A 195 16.07 1.69 -2.17
C PHE A 195 15.00 1.85 -1.10
N ALA A 196 13.96 2.63 -1.37
CA ALA A 196 12.80 2.78 -0.52
C ALA A 196 11.51 2.51 -1.29
N MET A 197 10.57 1.80 -0.68
CA MET A 197 9.24 1.54 -1.22
C MET A 197 8.18 1.79 -0.15
N PHE A 198 7.26 2.70 -0.44
CA PHE A 198 6.11 3.02 0.40
C PHE A 198 4.83 2.66 -0.32
N HIS A 199 3.95 1.91 0.35
CA HIS A 199 2.61 1.63 -0.13
C HIS A 199 1.59 2.51 0.60
N VAL A 200 0.70 3.12 -0.19
CA VAL A 200 -0.42 3.93 0.27
C VAL A 200 -1.69 3.13 -0.02
N TRP A 201 -2.22 2.48 1.00
CA TRP A 201 -3.42 1.65 0.89
C TRP A 201 -4.71 2.48 0.85
N GLY A 202 -4.75 3.64 1.52
CA GLY A 202 -5.97 4.44 1.66
C GLY A 202 -6.65 4.81 0.34
N THR A 203 -5.91 4.96 -0.76
CA THR A 203 -6.48 5.24 -2.09
C THR A 203 -7.37 4.12 -2.63
N ASP A 204 -7.05 2.87 -2.31
CA ASP A 204 -7.89 1.71 -2.63
C ASP A 204 -9.14 1.67 -1.74
N ARG A 205 -8.98 1.99 -0.45
CA ARG A 205 -10.11 2.09 0.50
C ARG A 205 -11.10 3.19 0.13
N TYR A 206 -10.63 4.31 -0.41
CA TYR A 206 -11.48 5.34 -1.02
C TYR A 206 -12.40 4.73 -2.08
N GLY A 207 -11.87 3.91 -2.98
CA GLY A 207 -12.66 3.22 -4.01
C GLY A 207 -13.66 2.23 -3.39
N HIS A 208 -13.22 1.40 -2.46
CA HIS A 208 -14.10 0.41 -1.84
C HIS A 208 -15.28 1.01 -1.08
N GLU A 209 -15.03 2.09 -0.33
CA GLU A 209 -16.01 2.63 0.60
C GLU A 209 -16.81 3.80 0.04
N LEU A 210 -16.27 4.54 -0.94
CA LEU A 210 -16.84 5.82 -1.37
C LEU A 210 -16.99 5.94 -2.90
N TRP A 211 -16.76 4.89 -3.70
CA TRP A 211 -16.92 4.99 -5.17
C TRP A 211 -18.30 5.46 -5.59
N HIS A 212 -19.36 4.96 -4.94
CA HIS A 212 -20.73 5.37 -5.23
C HIS A 212 -20.99 6.85 -4.94
N ILE A 213 -20.22 7.47 -4.05
CA ILE A 213 -20.25 8.90 -3.78
C ILE A 213 -19.49 9.67 -4.87
N LEU A 214 -18.33 9.18 -5.30
CA LEU A 214 -17.46 9.84 -6.27
C LEU A 214 -18.04 9.80 -7.70
N ASP A 215 -18.59 8.66 -8.09
CA ASP A 215 -19.13 8.41 -9.43
C ASP A 215 -20.62 8.75 -9.51
N SER A 216 -20.91 9.90 -10.14
CA SER A 216 -22.29 10.36 -10.37
C SER A 216 -23.15 9.41 -11.23
N SER A 217 -22.54 8.47 -11.95
CA SER A 217 -23.25 7.47 -12.75
C SER A 217 -23.58 6.19 -11.97
N HIS A 218 -23.05 6.04 -10.75
CA HIS A 218 -23.27 4.86 -9.94
C HIS A 218 -24.74 4.73 -9.49
N PRO A 219 -25.38 3.54 -9.54
CA PRO A 219 -26.80 3.38 -9.17
C PRO A 219 -27.15 3.81 -7.74
N ASN A 220 -26.18 3.76 -6.83
CA ASN A 220 -26.33 4.17 -5.43
C ASN A 220 -25.80 5.59 -5.15
N HIS A 221 -25.57 6.41 -6.17
CA HIS A 221 -25.09 7.78 -5.99
C HIS A 221 -26.12 8.64 -5.24
N ASP A 222 -25.66 9.33 -4.18
CA ASP A 222 -26.44 10.29 -3.41
C ASP A 222 -25.81 11.69 -3.57
N PRO A 223 -26.38 12.57 -4.42
CA PRO A 223 -25.80 13.90 -4.68
C PRO A 223 -25.71 14.79 -3.44
N ALA A 224 -26.60 14.61 -2.46
CA ALA A 224 -26.59 15.40 -1.24
C ALA A 224 -25.40 15.00 -0.36
N GLU A 225 -25.18 13.70 -0.19
CA GLU A 225 -24.01 13.20 0.54
C GLU A 225 -22.70 13.52 -0.19
N ALA A 226 -22.68 13.42 -1.52
CA ALA A 226 -21.51 13.78 -2.33
C ALA A 226 -21.14 15.26 -2.21
N LEU A 227 -22.12 16.16 -2.05
CA LEU A 227 -21.85 17.58 -1.80
C LEU A 227 -21.20 17.80 -0.43
N ILE A 228 -21.73 17.16 0.62
CA ILE A 228 -21.22 17.27 1.99
C ILE A 228 -19.77 16.77 2.07
N LEU A 229 -19.42 15.70 1.35
CA LEU A 229 -18.09 15.08 1.40
C LEU A 229 -17.06 15.79 0.52
N ARG A 230 -17.44 16.80 -0.27
CA ARG A 230 -16.54 17.61 -1.12
C ARG A 230 -16.11 18.92 -0.46
N GLU A 231 -16.81 19.36 0.57
CA GLU A 231 -16.51 20.58 1.36
C GLU A 231 -15.51 20.29 2.48
#